data_AF-A0A8S3ERL8-F1
#
_entry.id   AF-A0A8S3ERL8-F1
#
_cell.length_a   1.000
_cell.length_b   1.000
_cell.length_c   1.000
_cell.angle_alpha   90.00
_cell.angle_beta   90.00
_cell.angle_gamma   90.00
#
_symmetry.space_group_name_H-M   'P 1'
#
loop_
_entity.id
_entity.type
_entity.pdbx_description
1 polymer ?
#
loop_
_entity_poly.entity_id
_entity_poly.type
_entity_poly.pdbx_seq_one_letter_code
_entity_poly.pdbx_strand_id
1 'polypeptide(L)'
;MFNRNPIGKYHIQVCTTTPCWLCNSDGILKAIEKKLGIHVGQTTPDGLFTLVEAECLGACVNAPMLSINDDYFEDLTEKEISDILDEIKKGGKPKAGPRSTRFAAEPTGGLTSLTEPPKGPGFRLRKELQ
;
A
#
# COMPACT_ATOMS: atom_id res chain seq x y z
N MET A 1 -3.17 5.63 14.06
CA MET A 1 -2.35 4.87 15.04
C MET A 1 -2.94 4.92 16.45
N PHE A 2 -3.10 6.10 17.08
CA PHE A 2 -3.99 6.26 18.25
C PHE A 2 -5.16 7.17 17.87
N ASN A 3 -6.30 6.56 17.55
CA ASN A 3 -7.47 7.30 17.11
C ASN A 3 -8.22 7.82 18.35
N ARG A 4 -8.24 9.15 18.53
CA ARG A 4 -8.93 9.80 19.66
C ARG A 4 -10.41 10.06 19.41
N ASN A 5 -10.83 9.94 18.15
CA ASN A 5 -12.20 10.04 17.70
C ASN A 5 -12.63 8.67 17.15
N PRO A 6 -13.93 8.34 17.19
CA PRO A 6 -14.44 7.16 16.50
C PRO A 6 -14.15 7.28 15.00
N ILE A 7 -13.61 6.20 14.44
CA ILE A 7 -13.35 6.05 13.01
C ILE A 7 -14.18 4.89 12.47
N GLY A 8 -14.34 4.84 11.16
CA GLY A 8 -14.93 3.71 10.48
C GLY A 8 -14.10 2.44 10.63
N LYS A 9 -14.69 1.30 10.27
CA LYS A 9 -14.05 -0.03 10.38
C LYS A 9 -12.73 -0.14 9.60
N TYR A 10 -12.62 0.57 8.48
CA TYR A 10 -11.47 0.57 7.57
C TYR A 10 -10.87 1.97 7.52
N HIS A 11 -9.68 2.11 8.11
CA HIS A 11 -8.93 3.34 8.14
C HIS A 11 -8.00 3.44 6.93
N ILE A 12 -8.41 4.20 5.91
CA ILE A 12 -7.66 4.41 4.67
C ILE A 12 -6.67 5.55 4.88
N GLN A 13 -5.38 5.25 4.77
CA GLN A 13 -4.27 6.18 4.89
C GLN A 13 -3.55 6.28 3.55
N VAL A 14 -3.76 7.37 2.82
CA VAL A 14 -3.14 7.58 1.51
C VAL A 14 -1.83 8.35 1.68
N CYS A 15 -0.72 7.80 1.18
CA CYS A 15 0.56 8.50 1.20
C CYS A 15 0.61 9.56 0.08
N THR A 16 0.84 10.82 0.44
CA THR A 16 0.92 11.95 -0.51
C THR A 16 2.28 12.65 -0.48
N THR A 17 3.27 12.09 0.22
CA THR A 17 4.64 12.62 0.21
C THR A 17 5.27 12.54 -1.17
N THR A 18 6.35 13.30 -1.38
CA THR A 18 6.95 13.57 -2.71
C THR A 18 7.13 12.33 -3.60
N PRO A 19 7.64 11.17 -3.14
CA PRO A 19 7.77 10.00 -4.01
C PRO A 19 6.42 9.47 -4.52
N CYS A 20 5.40 9.42 -3.66
CA CYS A 20 4.05 9.00 -4.06
C CYS A 20 3.35 10.06 -4.92
N TRP A 21 3.57 11.34 -4.60
CA TRP A 21 3.06 12.46 -5.39
C TRP A 21 3.59 12.45 -6.82
N LEU A 22 4.89 12.23 -7.01
CA LEU A 22 5.51 12.08 -8.34
C LEU A 22 4.92 10.90 -9.13
N CYS A 23 4.45 9.86 -8.44
CA CYS A 23 3.75 8.71 -9.02
C CYS A 23 2.22 8.87 -9.05
N ASN A 24 1.71 10.11 -8.98
CA ASN A 24 0.29 10.46 -9.10
C ASN A 24 -0.62 9.98 -7.94
N SER A 25 -0.16 10.06 -6.69
CA SER A 25 -1.01 9.80 -5.52
C SER A 25 -2.22 10.74 -5.40
N ASP A 26 -2.16 11.95 -5.98
CA ASP A 26 -3.31 12.87 -6.02
C ASP A 26 -4.49 12.29 -6.82
N GLY A 27 -4.19 11.58 -7.91
CA GLY A 27 -5.20 10.85 -8.68
C GLY A 27 -5.85 9.74 -7.86
N ILE A 28 -5.04 9.02 -7.08
CA ILE A 28 -5.51 7.98 -6.16
C ILE A 28 -6.43 8.57 -5.09
N LEU A 29 -6.04 9.67 -4.45
CA LEU A 29 -6.84 10.34 -3.43
C LEU A 29 -8.20 10.78 -3.99
N LYS A 30 -8.19 11.48 -5.14
CA LYS A 30 -9.42 11.92 -5.83
C LYS A 30 -10.32 10.76 -6.24
N ALA A 31 -9.75 9.64 -6.68
CA ALA A 31 -10.52 8.45 -7.03
C ALA A 31 -11.24 7.87 -5.81
N ILE A 32 -10.59 7.85 -4.64
CA ILE A 32 -11.20 7.40 -3.38
C ILE A 32 -12.31 8.36 -2.95
N GLU A 33 -12.05 9.66 -2.93
CA GLU A 33 -13.05 10.67 -2.59
C GLU A 33 -14.30 10.55 -3.47
N LYS A 34 -14.11 10.45 -4.79
CA LYS A 34 -15.20 10.27 -5.76
C LYS A 34 -15.99 8.97 -5.55
N LYS A 35 -15.30 7.87 -5.26
CA LYS A 35 -15.92 6.54 -5.08
C LYS A 35 -16.70 6.44 -3.76
N LEU A 36 -16.19 7.05 -2.69
CA LEU A 36 -16.80 6.99 -1.36
C LEU A 36 -17.76 8.15 -1.07
N GLY A 37 -17.68 9.24 -1.84
CA GLY A 37 -18.50 10.43 -1.63
C GLY A 37 -18.13 11.20 -0.36
N ILE A 38 -16.86 11.14 0.04
CA ILE A 38 -16.33 11.81 1.24
C ILE A 38 -15.05 12.57 0.90
N HIS A 39 -14.64 13.47 1.79
CA HIS A 39 -13.35 14.15 1.71
C HIS A 39 -12.35 13.63 2.74
N VAL A 40 -11.08 14.02 2.58
CA VAL A 40 -10.04 13.77 3.58
C VAL A 40 -10.49 14.22 4.99
N GLY A 41 -10.28 13.35 5.97
CA GLY A 41 -10.66 13.53 7.37
C GLY A 41 -12.09 13.09 7.70
N GLN A 42 -12.89 12.68 6.71
CA GLN A 42 -14.27 12.26 6.91
C GLN A 42 -14.42 10.74 6.98
N THR A 43 -15.58 10.32 7.50
CA THR A 43 -15.99 8.93 7.56
C THR A 43 -17.28 8.76 6.77
N THR A 44 -17.42 7.64 6.04
CA THR A 44 -18.63 7.33 5.28
C THR A 44 -19.86 7.20 6.20
N PRO A 45 -21.08 7.54 5.73
CA PRO A 45 -22.30 7.47 6.54
C PRO A 45 -22.64 6.07 7.07
N ASP A 46 -22.17 5.02 6.39
CA ASP A 46 -22.30 3.62 6.80
C ASP A 46 -21.30 3.20 7.88
N GLY A 47 -20.39 4.10 8.29
CA GLY A 47 -19.36 3.83 9.29
C GLY A 47 -18.28 2.84 8.84
N LEU A 48 -18.19 2.54 7.55
CA LEU A 48 -17.23 1.56 7.05
C LEU A 48 -15.85 2.15 6.81
N PHE A 49 -15.73 3.33 6.19
CA PHE A 49 -14.43 3.87 5.76
C PHE A 49 -14.17 5.24 6.36
N THR A 50 -12.96 5.45 6.85
CA THR A 50 -12.42 6.79 7.16
C THR A 50 -11.25 7.05 6.24
N LEU A 51 -11.27 8.18 5.53
CA LEU A 51 -10.20 8.59 4.64
C LEU A 51 -9.31 9.61 5.35
N VAL A 52 -8.01 9.35 5.41
CA VAL A 52 -7.01 10.32 5.84
C VAL A 52 -5.85 10.37 4.86
N GLU A 53 -5.27 11.55 4.75
CA GLU A 53 -3.98 11.76 4.14
C GLU A 53 -2.91 11.45 5.18
N ALA A 54 -1.90 10.68 4.78
CA ALA A 54 -0.78 10.29 5.61
C ALA A 54 0.54 10.70 4.97
N GLU A 55 1.53 10.89 5.84
CA GLU A 55 2.91 11.10 5.44
C GLU A 55 3.53 9.79 4.90
N CYS A 56 4.85 9.76 4.78
CA CYS A 56 5.57 8.62 4.23
C CYS A 56 5.28 7.33 5.03
N LEU A 57 4.77 6.32 4.31
CA LEU A 57 4.49 4.98 4.84
C LEU A 57 5.60 3.96 4.52
N GLY A 58 6.73 4.40 3.97
CA GLY A 58 7.92 3.55 3.80
C GLY A 58 7.91 2.57 2.62
N ALA A 59 6.92 2.64 1.72
CA ALA A 59 6.82 1.80 0.53
C ALA A 59 7.12 2.58 -0.78
N CYS A 60 8.14 3.44 -0.75
CA CYS A 60 8.39 4.42 -1.82
C CYS A 60 8.69 3.80 -3.20
N VAL A 61 9.36 2.63 -3.23
CA VAL A 61 9.62 1.93 -4.49
C VAL A 61 8.36 1.31 -5.09
N ASN A 62 7.29 1.20 -4.30
CA ASN A 62 5.97 0.70 -4.66
C ASN A 62 4.90 1.80 -4.76
N ALA A 63 5.33 3.03 -4.99
CA ALA A 63 4.43 4.15 -5.20
C ALA A 63 3.60 4.01 -6.51
N PRO A 64 2.37 4.53 -6.55
CA PRO A 64 1.62 5.12 -5.43
C PRO A 64 0.98 4.04 -4.55
N MET A 65 0.87 4.30 -3.25
CA MET A 65 0.42 3.31 -2.27
C MET A 65 -0.47 3.92 -1.18
N LEU A 66 -1.25 3.07 -0.53
CA LEU A 66 -2.03 3.40 0.65
C LEU A 66 -2.01 2.24 1.65
N SER A 67 -2.38 2.55 2.89
CA SER A 67 -2.62 1.54 3.92
C SER A 67 -4.10 1.51 4.29
N ILE A 68 -4.67 0.32 4.44
CA ILE A 68 -5.98 0.14 5.07
C ILE A 68 -5.79 -0.69 6.33
N ASN A 69 -5.99 -0.08 7.48
CA ASN A 69 -5.68 -0.67 8.78
C ASN A 69 -4.20 -1.12 8.85
N ASP A 70 -3.94 -2.43 8.82
CA ASP A 70 -2.60 -3.03 8.91
C ASP A 70 -2.01 -3.43 7.56
N ASP A 71 -2.83 -3.43 6.49
CA ASP A 71 -2.46 -3.96 5.19
C ASP A 71 -1.99 -2.82 4.25
N TYR A 72 -0.88 -3.04 3.55
CA TYR A 72 -0.40 -2.15 2.48
C TYR A 72 -0.96 -2.59 1.13
N PHE A 73 -1.39 -1.61 0.34
CA PHE A 73 -1.80 -1.79 -1.04
C PHE A 73 -0.92 -0.85 -1.87
N GLU A 74 -0.23 -1.40 -2.86
CA GLU A 74 0.88 -0.73 -3.51
C GLU A 74 0.78 -0.84 -5.03
N ASP A 75 1.57 -0.04 -5.76
CA ASP A 75 1.53 0.07 -7.23
C ASP A 75 0.15 0.41 -7.79
N LEU A 76 -0.57 1.30 -7.11
CA LEU A 76 -2.00 1.46 -7.33
C LEU A 76 -2.33 2.24 -8.59
N THR A 77 -3.41 1.81 -9.23
CA THR A 77 -4.15 2.59 -10.23
C THR A 77 -5.54 2.93 -9.72
N GLU A 78 -6.20 3.94 -10.31
CA GLU A 78 -7.58 4.31 -9.94
C GLU A 78 -8.56 3.13 -10.03
N LYS A 79 -8.34 2.24 -11.01
CA LYS A 79 -9.14 1.02 -11.17
C LYS A 79 -8.97 0.07 -9.97
N GLU A 80 -7.73 -0.18 -9.57
CA GLU A 80 -7.44 -1.11 -8.48
C GLU A 80 -7.94 -0.62 -7.14
N ILE A 81 -7.93 0.68 -6.91
CA ILE A 81 -8.61 1.30 -5.77
C ILE A 81 -10.10 0.96 -5.76
N SER A 82 -10.78 1.13 -6.89
CA SER A 82 -12.21 0.79 -6.98
C SER A 82 -12.44 -0.69 -6.66
N ASP A 83 -11.59 -1.57 -7.20
CA ASP A 83 -11.70 -3.02 -6.99
C ASP A 83 -11.47 -3.38 -5.51
N ILE A 84 -10.45 -2.79 -4.86
CA ILE A 84 -10.15 -2.97 -3.43
C ILE A 84 -11.34 -2.53 -2.57
N LEU A 85 -11.88 -1.33 -2.81
CA LEU A 85 -12.99 -0.79 -2.03
C LEU A 85 -14.28 -1.60 -2.21
N ASP A 86 -14.56 -2.07 -3.44
CA ASP A 86 -15.72 -2.90 -3.73
C ASP A 86 -15.60 -4.30 -3.11
N GLU A 87 -14.41 -4.89 -3.09
CA GLU A 87 -14.14 -6.17 -2.42
C GLU A 87 -14.35 -6.05 -0.91
N ILE A 88 -13.80 -4.99 -0.29
CA ILE A 88 -13.97 -4.73 1.14
C ILE A 88 -15.45 -4.52 1.51
N LYS A 89 -16.21 -3.79 0.69
CA LYS A 89 -17.66 -3.58 0.88
C LYS A 89 -18.45 -4.89 0.82
N LYS A 90 -18.01 -5.86 0.02
CA LYS A 90 -18.60 -7.21 -0.05
C LYS A 90 -18.18 -8.11 1.11
N GLY A 91 -17.34 -7.62 2.03
CA GLY A 91 -16.80 -8.39 3.15
C GLY A 91 -15.59 -9.26 2.78
N GLY A 92 -15.03 -9.09 1.58
CA GLY A 92 -13.79 -9.74 1.17
C GLY A 92 -12.57 -9.10 1.83
N LYS A 93 -11.43 -9.81 1.77
CA LYS A 93 -10.13 -9.31 2.20
C LYS A 93 -9.20 -9.24 0.99
N PRO A 94 -9.03 -8.05 0.36
CA PRO A 94 -8.15 -7.93 -0.79
C PRO A 94 -6.71 -8.26 -0.39
N LYS A 95 -5.98 -8.86 -1.33
CA LYS A 95 -4.58 -9.24 -1.12
C LYS A 95 -3.71 -7.99 -0.93
N ALA A 96 -3.02 -7.92 0.20
CA ALA A 96 -2.01 -6.91 0.49
C ALA A 96 -0.76 -7.08 -0.38
N GLY A 97 -0.12 -5.96 -0.71
CA GLY A 97 1.08 -5.85 -1.53
C GLY A 97 0.86 -5.11 -2.85
N PRO A 98 1.85 -5.22 -3.78
CA PRO A 98 1.78 -4.62 -5.10
C PRO A 98 0.63 -5.18 -5.93
N ARG A 99 0.01 -4.32 -6.73
CA ARG A 99 -1.04 -4.69 -7.68
C ARG A 99 -0.57 -4.79 -9.13
N SER A 100 0.67 -4.38 -9.40
CA SER A 100 1.33 -4.56 -10.69
C SER A 100 1.82 -6.02 -10.89
N THR A 101 2.65 -6.23 -11.92
CA THR A 101 3.18 -7.56 -12.27
C THR A 101 4.26 -8.09 -11.33
N ARG A 102 4.81 -7.26 -10.44
CA ARG A 102 5.83 -7.66 -9.46
C ARG A 102 5.19 -8.17 -8.17
N PHE A 103 5.95 -8.92 -7.39
CA PHE A 103 5.54 -9.53 -6.14
C PHE A 103 5.77 -8.63 -4.92
N ALA A 104 6.92 -7.97 -4.83
CA ALA A 104 7.27 -7.08 -3.74
C ALA A 104 8.00 -5.84 -4.29
N ALA A 105 9.30 -5.70 -4.03
CA ALA A 105 10.10 -4.52 -4.37
C ALA A 105 11.06 -4.75 -5.56
N GLU A 106 10.95 -5.89 -6.26
CA GLU A 106 11.82 -6.16 -7.41
C GLU A 106 11.48 -5.26 -8.62
N PRO A 107 12.40 -5.11 -9.58
CA PRO A 107 12.12 -4.40 -10.81
C PRO A 107 10.98 -5.07 -11.59
N THR A 108 10.07 -4.27 -12.14
CA THR A 108 8.88 -4.76 -12.88
C THR A 108 9.22 -5.61 -14.10
N GLY A 109 10.42 -5.43 -14.68
CA GLY A 109 10.93 -6.20 -15.82
C GLY A 109 11.57 -7.55 -15.47
N GLY A 110 11.49 -7.99 -14.21
CA GLY A 110 12.12 -9.22 -13.70
C GLY A 110 13.38 -8.96 -12.87
N LEU A 111 13.91 -10.04 -12.28
CA LEU A 111 15.06 -9.97 -11.38
C LEU A 111 16.32 -9.52 -12.13
N THR A 112 16.81 -8.32 -11.81
CA THR A 112 18.11 -7.80 -12.29
C THR A 112 19.27 -8.13 -11.35
N SER A 113 18.95 -8.59 -10.14
CA SER A 113 19.89 -9.00 -9.10
C SER A 113 19.28 -10.14 -8.28
N LEU A 114 20.08 -10.80 -7.43
CA LEU A 114 19.66 -11.98 -6.66
C LEU A 114 19.10 -13.11 -7.54
N THR A 115 19.67 -13.27 -8.75
CA THR A 115 19.27 -14.31 -9.72
C THR A 115 19.87 -15.69 -9.41
N GLU A 116 20.93 -15.74 -8.60
CA GLU A 116 21.54 -16.98 -8.12
C GLU A 116 20.98 -17.40 -6.76
N PRO A 117 20.97 -18.71 -6.43
CA PRO A 117 20.62 -19.16 -5.09
C PRO A 117 21.61 -18.63 -4.04
N PRO A 118 21.15 -18.38 -2.80
CA PRO A 118 22.02 -17.95 -1.71
C PRO A 118 23.07 -19.01 -1.40
N LYS A 119 24.29 -18.59 -1.06
CA LYS A 119 25.45 -19.49 -0.88
C LYS A 119 25.35 -20.40 0.36
N GLY A 120 24.41 -20.14 1.27
CA GLY A 120 24.19 -20.95 2.47
C GLY A 120 25.18 -20.68 3.62
N PRO A 121 25.03 -21.39 4.75
CA PRO A 121 25.88 -21.22 5.93
C PRO A 121 27.33 -21.62 5.64
N GLY A 122 28.28 -20.95 6.29
CA GLY A 122 29.72 -21.23 6.12
C GLY A 122 30.38 -20.52 4.93
N PHE A 123 29.60 -19.91 4.03
CA PHE A 123 30.17 -19.13 2.93
C PHE A 123 30.95 -17.91 3.46
N ARG A 124 32.26 -17.86 3.14
CA ARG A 124 33.22 -16.87 3.66
C ARG A 124 33.38 -16.87 5.18
N LEU A 125 33.07 -17.98 5.85
CA LEU A 125 33.42 -18.15 7.25
C LEU A 125 34.94 -18.10 7.39
N ARG A 126 35.41 -17.26 8.32
CA ARG A 126 36.85 -17.11 8.59
C ARG A 126 37.40 -18.44 9.08
N LYS A 127 38.64 -18.78 8.67
CA LYS A 127 39.25 -20.09 8.97
C LYS A 127 39.31 -20.39 10.47
N GLU A 128 39.51 -19.37 11.29
CA GLU A 128 39.52 -19.49 12.76
C GLU A 128 38.15 -19.79 13.40
N LEU A 129 37.07 -19.74 12.62
CA LEU A 129 35.70 -20.03 13.05
C LEU A 129 35.11 -21.29 12.38
N GLN A 130 35.91 -22.00 11.55
CA GLN A 130 35.51 -23.23 10.86
C GLN A 130 35.63 -24.46 11.76
#